data_AF-A0A1B7JY61-F1
#
_entry.id   AF-A0A1B7JY61-F1
#
_cell.length_a   1.000
_cell.length_b   1.000
_cell.length_c   1.000
_cell.angle_alpha   90.00
_cell.angle_beta   90.00
_cell.angle_gamma   90.00
#
_symmetry.space_group_name_H-M   'P 1'
#
loop_
_entity.id
_entity.type
_entity.pdbx_description
1 polymer ?
#
loop_
_entity_poly.entity_id
_entity_poly.type
_entity_poly.pdbx_seq_one_letter_code
_entity_poly.pdbx_strand_id
1 'polypeptide(L)' 'MVRTVEQIEQQLVQARRERDAWQKNRGGSHHYQMASLLVSALEKELSEALNDQDNHDHKTPDSV' A
#
# COMPACT_ATOMS: atom_id res chain seq x y z
N MET A 1 0.88 13.65 6.62
CA MET A 1 -0.28 13.62 5.70
C MET A 1 -0.57 12.16 5.41
N VAL A 2 -1.81 11.72 5.64
CA VAL A 2 -2.24 10.35 5.29
C VAL A 2 -2.45 10.30 3.77
N ARG A 3 -1.94 9.26 3.11
CA ARG A 3 -2.13 9.06 1.66
C ARG A 3 -3.57 8.62 1.38
N THR A 4 -4.14 9.03 0.25
CA THR A 4 -5.45 8.51 -0.16
C THR A 4 -5.32 7.07 -0.65
N VAL A 5 -6.42 6.31 -0.62
CA VAL A 5 -6.48 4.93 -1.15
C VAL A 5 -5.93 4.86 -2.59
N GLU A 6 -6.36 5.77 -3.46
CA GLU A 6 -5.89 5.85 -4.85
C GLU A 6 -4.36 6.08 -4.96
N GLN A 7 -3.79 6.91 -4.08
CA GLN A 7 -2.35 7.14 -4.04
C GLN A 7 -1.59 5.89 -3.59
N ILE A 8 -2.11 5.17 -2.60
CA ILE A 8 -1.53 3.92 -2.12
C ILE A 8 -1.56 2.86 -3.23
N GLU A 9 -2.68 2.72 -3.95
CA GLU A 9 -2.81 1.79 -5.07
C GLU A 9 -1.84 2.10 -6.22
N GLN A 10 -1.71 3.37 -6.60
CA GLN A 10 -0.76 3.79 -7.63
C GLN A 10 0.69 3.46 -7.23
N GLN A 11 1.06 3.75 -5.98
CA GLN A 11 2.38 3.43 -5.45
C GLN A 11 2.61 1.91 -5.36
N LEU A 12 1.57 1.14 -5.02
CA LEU A 12 1.62 -0.32 -4.95
C LEU A 12 1.94 -0.93 -6.33
N VAL A 13 1.27 -0.44 -7.38
CA VAL A 13 1.51 -0.88 -8.76
C VAL A 13 2.96 -0.60 -9.16
N GLN A 14 3.46 0.60 -8.84
CA GLN A 14 4.84 0.97 -9.15
C GLN A 14 5.86 0.13 -8.37
N ALA A 15 5.67 -0.05 -7.06
CA ALA A 15 6.55 -0.84 -6.20
C ALA A 15 6.60 -2.31 -6.64
N ARG A 16 5.47 -2.88 -7.07
CA ARG A 16 5.40 -4.25 -7.63
C ARG A 16 6.20 -4.36 -8.93
N ARG A 17 6.05 -3.39 -9.85
CA ARG A 17 6.82 -3.35 -11.10
C ARG A 17 8.32 -3.27 -10.85
N GLU A 18 8.74 -2.41 -9.91
CA GLU A 18 10.13 -2.26 -9.52
C GLU A 18 10.69 -3.53 -8.89
N ARG A 19 9.95 -4.15 -7.96
CA ARG A 19 10.31 -5.44 -7.37
C ARG A 19 10.54 -6.49 -8.46
N ASP A 20 9.60 -6.63 -9.40
CA ASP A 20 9.69 -7.63 -10.45
C ASP A 20 10.83 -7.34 -11.44
N ALA A 21 11.17 -6.07 -11.66
CA ALA A 21 12.35 -5.66 -12.41
C ALA A 21 13.65 -6.04 -11.69
N TRP A 22 13.74 -5.80 -10.38
CA TRP A 22 14.90 -6.17 -9.57
C TRP A 22 15.09 -7.68 -9.48
N GLN A 23 14.00 -8.45 -9.46
CA GLN A 23 14.05 -9.92 -9.46
C GLN A 23 14.73 -10.47 -10.72
N LYS A 24 14.51 -9.83 -11.88
CA LYS A 24 15.07 -10.26 -13.17
C LYS A 24 16.53 -9.82 -13.36
N ASN A 25 17.04 -8.92 -12.52
CA ASN A 25 18.37 -8.35 -12.67
C ASN A 25 19.44 -9.17 -11.92
N ARG A 26 20.55 -9.52 -12.59
CA ARG A 26 21.65 -10.26 -11.95
C ARG A 26 22.35 -9.36 -10.93
N GLY A 27 22.21 -9.68 -9.64
CA GLY A 27 22.72 -8.85 -8.53
C GLY A 27 21.67 -7.94 -7.88
N GLY A 28 20.41 -8.00 -8.31
CA GLY A 28 19.32 -7.18 -7.78
C GLY A 28 18.71 -7.67 -6.46
N SER A 29 19.29 -8.66 -5.77
CA SER A 29 18.67 -9.32 -4.60
C SER A 29 18.37 -8.35 -3.44
N HIS A 30 19.28 -7.43 -3.15
CA HIS A 30 19.10 -6.42 -2.11
C HIS A 30 17.95 -5.45 -2.47
N HIS A 31 17.93 -4.95 -3.72
CA HIS A 31 16.85 -4.07 -4.18
C HIS A 31 15.51 -4.79 -4.26
N TYR A 32 15.50 -6.07 -4.63
CA TYR A 32 14.31 -6.92 -4.60
C TYR A 32 13.75 -7.05 -3.18
N GLN A 33 14.61 -7.26 -2.17
CA GLN A 33 14.18 -7.33 -0.77
C GLN A 33 13.59 -5.99 -0.29
N MET A 34 14.24 -4.87 -0.61
CA MET A 34 13.73 -3.54 -0.26
C MET A 34 12.40 -3.24 -0.93
N ALA A 35 12.27 -3.53 -2.22
CA ALA A 35 11.02 -3.35 -2.96
C ALA A 35 9.91 -4.28 -2.41
N SER A 36 10.26 -5.49 -1.96
CA SER A 36 9.30 -6.40 -1.32
C SER A 36 8.78 -5.86 0.01
N LEU A 37 9.67 -5.29 0.85
CA LEU A 37 9.26 -4.62 2.09
C LEU A 37 8.36 -3.41 1.82
N LEU A 38 8.67 -2.63 0.79
CA LEU A 38 7.84 -1.49 0.39
C LEU A 38 6.44 -1.94 -0.07
N VAL A 39 6.36 -3.01 -0.86
CA VAL A 39 5.07 -3.61 -1.26
C VAL A 39 4.28 -4.02 -0.04
N SER A 40 4.87 -4.76 0.90
CA SER A 40 4.16 -5.18 2.12
C SER A 40 3.71 -4.01 2.99
N ALA A 41 4.50 -2.94 3.09
CA ALA A 41 4.12 -1.74 3.82
C ALA A 41 2.90 -1.05 3.17
N LEU A 42 2.88 -0.93 1.84
CA LEU A 42 1.77 -0.35 1.09
C LEU A 42 0.51 -1.22 1.14
N GLU A 43 0.63 -2.55 1.12
CA GLU A 43 -0.50 -3.47 1.29
C GLU A 43 -1.14 -3.31 2.67
N LYS A 44 -0.31 -3.15 3.71
CA LYS A 44 -0.79 -2.91 5.07
C LYS A 44 -1.50 -1.56 5.16
N GLU A 45 -0.89 -0.50 4.65
CA GLU A 45 -1.48 0.84 4.65
C GLU A 45 -2.79 0.91 3.86
N LEU A 46 -2.89 0.16 2.74
CA LEU A 46 -4.13 0.03 1.98
C LEU A 46 -5.22 -0.64 2.82
N SER A 47 -4.89 -1.73 3.50
CA SER A 47 -5.84 -2.42 4.39
C SER A 47 -6.28 -1.55 5.56
N GLU A 48 -5.38 -0.75 6.13
CA GLU A 48 -5.70 0.20 7.20
C GLU A 48 -6.60 1.32 6.67
N ALA A 49 -6.28 1.91 5.52
CA ALA A 49 -7.09 2.97 4.91
C ALA A 49 -8.51 2.50 4.55
N LEU A 50 -8.65 1.26 4.06
CA LEU A 50 -9.96 0.67 3.77
C LEU A 50 -10.77 0.39 5.05
N ASN A 51 -10.13 -0.12 6.10
CA ASN A 51 -10.79 -0.34 7.40
C ASN A 51 -11.20 0.98 8.07
N ASP A 52 -10.36 2.01 8.00
CA ASP A 52 -10.67 3.33 8.58
C ASP A 52 -11.82 4.01 7.83
N GLN A 53 -11.92 3.79 6.51
CA GLN A 53 -13.04 4.28 5.69
C GLN A 53 -14.36 3.60 6.09
N ASP A 54 -14.36 2.27 6.24
CA ASP A 54 -15.54 1.49 6.69
C ASP A 54 -16.01 1.91 8.10
N ASN A 55 -15.06 2.19 8.99
CA ASN A 55 -15.36 2.63 10.35
C ASN A 55 -15.90 4.08 10.43
N HIS A 56 -15.58 4.94 9.45
CA HIS A 56 -16.07 6.32 9.41
C HIS A 56 -17.51 6.40 8.89
N ASP A 57 -17.89 5.56 7.93
CA ASP A 57 -19.23 5.52 7.34
C ASP A 57 -20.30 4.97 8.32
N HIS A 58 -19.88 4.25 9.36
CA HIS A 58 -20.77 3.74 10.41
C HIS A 58 -21.09 4.72 11.55
N LYS A 59 -20.52 5.93 11.55
CA LYS A 59 -20.87 6.96 12.54
C LYS A 59 -22.04 7.82 12.05
N THR A 60 -23.23 7.22 11.96
CA THR A 60 -24.47 8.01 12.01
C THR A 60 -24.49 8.75 13.34
N PRO A 61 -24.63 10.09 13.38
CA PRO A 61 -24.97 10.75 14.63
C PRO A 61 -26.36 10.23 15.03
N ASP A 62 -26.43 9.47 16.12
CA ASP A 62 -27.69 9.16 16.79
C ASP A 62 -28.51 10.46 16.88
N SER A 63 -29.67 10.45 16.22
CA SER A 63 -30.69 11.48 16.37
C SER A 63 -31.03 11.64 17.84
N VAL A 64 -30.81 12.85 18.38
CA VAL A 64 -31.47 13.35 19.59
C VAL A 64 -31.96 14.77 19.31
#